data_AF-A0A958KRY8-F1
#
_entry.id   AF-A0A958KRY8-F1
#
_cell.length_a   1.000
_cell.length_b   1.000
_cell.length_c   1.000
_cell.angle_alpha   90.00
_cell.angle_beta   90.00
_cell.angle_gamma   90.00
#
_symmetry.space_group_name_H-M   'P 1'
#
loop_
_entity.id
_entity.type
_entity.pdbx_description
1 polymer ?
#
loop_
_entity_poly.entity_id
_entity_poly.type
_entity_poly.pdbx_seq_one_letter_code
_entity_poly.pdbx_strand_id
1 'polypeptide(L)'
;MSELQVLHLTTKLISLACLLQAIELLQLKSIWSKNTIWDWDTLKNNFSKIYQIILSPVLKDSGYYSLLVLTVLLSILGILTNNYYILPVLLVTSYLSSMRWGGSFNGGSDYMTILVLLTSTSAFLLPQYSHYIWIYLGVQVVLSYFISGV
;
A
#
# COMPACT_ATOMS: atom_id res chain seq x y z
N MET A 1 -20.36 -8.76 -14.75
CA MET A 1 -19.39 -9.31 -13.78
C MET A 1 -20.02 -9.18 -12.40
N SER A 2 -20.03 -10.24 -11.58
CA SER A 2 -20.58 -10.16 -10.21
C SER A 2 -19.63 -9.37 -9.30
N GLU A 3 -20.13 -8.82 -8.19
CA GLU A 3 -19.30 -8.06 -7.24
C GLU A 3 -18.15 -8.89 -6.66
N LEU A 4 -18.38 -10.18 -6.43
CA LEU A 4 -17.34 -11.11 -6.00
C LEU A 4 -16.26 -11.31 -7.07
N GLN A 5 -16.65 -11.39 -8.35
CA GLN A 5 -15.69 -11.45 -9.47
C GLN A 5 -14.87 -10.16 -9.57
N VAL A 6 -15.49 -9.00 -9.36
CA VAL A 6 -14.79 -7.70 -9.28
C VAL A 6 -13.78 -7.73 -8.14
N LEU A 7 -14.18 -8.13 -6.94
CA LEU A 7 -13.28 -8.19 -5.79
C LEU A 7 -12.10 -9.14 -6.03
N HIS A 8 -12.33 -10.33 -6.59
CA HIS A 8 -11.26 -11.27 -6.91
C HIS A 8 -10.29 -10.73 -7.96
N LEU A 9 -10.80 -10.13 -9.04
CA LEU A 9 -9.94 -9.56 -10.08
C LEU A 9 -9.13 -8.39 -9.53
N THR A 10 -9.77 -7.48 -8.79
CA THR A 10 -9.11 -6.35 -8.15
C THR A 10 -8.05 -6.83 -7.16
N THR A 11 -8.33 -7.89 -6.39
CA THR A 11 -7.37 -8.49 -5.44
C THR A 11 -6.10 -8.94 -6.16
N LYS A 12 -6.22 -9.62 -7.30
CA LYS A 12 -5.07 -10.06 -8.08
C LYS A 12 -4.26 -8.90 -8.64
N LEU A 13 -4.95 -7.91 -9.22
CA LEU A 13 -4.31 -6.75 -9.82
C LEU A 13 -3.60 -5.88 -8.78
N ILE A 14 -4.25 -5.59 -7.65
CA ILE A 14 -3.63 -4.79 -6.59
C ILE A 14 -2.50 -5.55 -5.90
N SER A 15 -2.60 -6.88 -5.78
CA SER A 15 -1.49 -7.71 -5.29
C SER A 15 -0.30 -7.65 -6.24
N LEU A 16 -0.52 -7.67 -7.56
CA LEU A 16 0.56 -7.50 -8.53
C LEU A 16 1.23 -6.12 -8.40
N ALA A 17 0.44 -5.05 -8.24
CA ALA A 17 0.98 -3.71 -8.01
C ALA A 17 1.83 -3.63 -6.72
N CYS A 18 1.31 -4.15 -5.60
CA CYS A 18 2.05 -4.21 -4.33
C CYS A 18 3.32 -5.06 -4.44
N LEU A 19 3.31 -6.15 -5.20
CA LEU A 19 4.49 -6.98 -5.43
C LEU A 19 5.59 -6.19 -6.15
N LEU A 20 5.24 -5.52 -7.25
CA LEU A 20 6.17 -4.72 -8.03
C LEU A 20 6.76 -3.58 -7.20
N GLN A 21 5.91 -2.85 -6.47
CA GLN A 21 6.33 -1.78 -5.59
C GLN A 21 7.26 -2.30 -4.48
N ALA A 22 6.93 -3.40 -3.82
CA ALA A 22 7.76 -3.96 -2.76
C ALA A 22 9.13 -4.43 -3.27
N ILE A 23 9.19 -5.01 -4.47
CA ILE A 23 10.45 -5.41 -5.12
C ILE A 23 11.30 -4.17 -5.45
N GLU A 24 10.71 -3.14 -6.03
CA GLU A 24 11.39 -1.87 -6.32
C GLU A 24 12.01 -1.28 -5.04
N LEU A 25 11.22 -1.19 -3.97
CA LEU A 25 11.69 -0.65 -2.69
C LEU A 25 12.80 -1.51 -2.07
N LEU A 26 12.75 -2.84 -2.23
CA LEU A 26 13.82 -3.74 -1.81
C LEU A 26 15.13 -3.53 -2.60
N GLN A 27 15.04 -3.22 -3.89
CA GLN A 27 16.22 -2.89 -4.71
C GLN A 27 16.89 -1.58 -4.24
N LEU A 28 16.11 -0.67 -3.67
CA LEU A 28 16.58 0.59 -3.08
C LEU A 28 17.17 0.45 -1.67
N LYS A 29 17.39 -0.77 -1.16
CA LYS A 29 17.94 -1.01 0.19
C LYS A 29 19.25 -0.26 0.47
N SER A 30 20.07 -0.04 -0.57
CA SER A 30 21.36 0.64 -0.44
C SER A 30 21.25 2.12 -0.01
N ILE A 31 20.08 2.75 -0.18
CA ILE A 31 19.83 4.17 0.10
C ILE A 31 18.94 4.43 1.33
N TRP A 32 18.55 3.39 2.08
CA TRP A 32 17.65 3.55 3.24
C TRP A 32 18.27 4.22 4.47
N SER A 33 19.59 4.14 4.67
CA SER A 33 20.24 4.57 5.93
C SER A 33 21.54 5.36 5.73
N LYS A 34 21.97 5.59 4.48
CA LYS A 34 23.22 6.32 4.20
C LYS A 34 23.06 7.84 4.30
N ASN A 35 22.76 8.37 5.49
CA ASN A 35 22.53 9.81 5.73
C ASN A 35 21.57 10.43 4.69
N THR A 36 20.59 9.65 4.24
CA THR A 36 19.62 10.11 3.26
C THR A 36 18.44 10.74 3.98
N ILE A 37 17.65 11.54 3.25
CA ILE A 37 16.36 12.05 3.73
C ILE A 37 15.37 10.92 4.08
N TRP A 38 15.67 9.71 3.62
CA TRP A 38 14.95 8.48 3.89
C TRP A 38 15.57 7.71 5.04
N ASP A 39 16.27 8.31 5.99
CA ASP A 39 16.63 7.62 7.23
C ASP A 39 15.49 7.72 8.24
N TRP A 40 15.12 6.61 8.89
CA TRP A 40 14.09 6.63 9.93
C TRP A 40 14.48 7.55 11.09
N ASP A 41 15.76 7.62 11.44
CA ASP A 41 16.23 8.49 12.52
C ASP A 41 16.04 9.98 12.20
N THR A 42 16.01 10.34 10.91
CA THR A 42 15.65 11.67 10.43
C THR A 42 14.13 11.87 10.42
N LEU A 43 13.38 10.92 9.84
CA LEU A 43 11.93 11.02 9.63
C LEU A 43 11.11 11.00 10.91
N LYS A 44 11.54 10.23 11.93
CA LYS A 44 10.81 10.07 13.20
C LYS A 44 10.58 11.40 13.93
N ASN A 45 11.42 12.41 13.67
CA ASN A 45 11.30 13.74 14.28
C ASN A 45 10.03 14.49 13.85
N ASN A 46 9.42 14.10 12.73
CA ASN A 46 8.14 14.63 12.27
C ASN A 46 6.93 14.04 13.02
N PHE A 47 7.14 13.04 13.87
CA PHE A 47 6.09 12.33 14.59
C PHE A 47 6.13 12.61 16.09
N SER A 48 4.97 12.54 16.74
CA SER A 48 4.91 12.60 18.21
C SER A 48 5.63 11.40 18.85
N LYS A 49 6.10 11.54 20.09
CA LYS A 49 6.86 10.49 20.80
C LYS A 49 6.13 9.13 20.83
N ILE A 50 4.81 9.12 20.92
CA ILE A 50 4.00 7.89 20.90
C ILE A 50 4.13 7.17 19.56
N TYR A 51 4.01 7.90 18.45
CA TYR A 51 4.14 7.31 17.12
C TYR A 51 5.58 6.87 16.85
N GLN A 52 6.57 7.60 17.36
CA GLN A 52 7.97 7.16 17.26
C GLN A 52 8.17 5.77 17.91
N ILE A 53 7.62 5.55 19.11
CA ILE A 53 7.75 4.25 19.81
C ILE A 53 7.04 3.13 19.05
N ILE A 54 5.82 3.39 18.56
CA ILE A 54 5.00 2.38 17.88
C ILE A 54 5.58 2.03 16.50
N LEU A 55 6.06 3.04 15.76
CA LEU A 55 6.51 2.86 14.37
C LEU A 55 7.97 2.42 14.27
N SER A 56 8.85 2.77 15.22
CA SER A 56 10.27 2.43 15.14
C SER A 56 10.59 0.95 14.95
N PRO A 57 9.90 0.00 15.62
CA PRO A 57 10.13 -1.43 15.40
C PRO A 57 9.88 -1.87 13.95
N VAL A 58 8.99 -1.16 13.24
CA VAL A 58 8.56 -1.51 11.89
C VAL A 58 9.26 -0.69 10.82
N LEU A 59 9.53 0.60 11.06
CA LEU A 59 10.07 1.51 10.04
C LEU A 59 11.61 1.62 10.09
N LYS A 60 12.27 1.11 11.14
CA LYS A 60 13.73 0.95 11.12
C LYS A 60 14.13 -0.17 10.13
N ASP A 61 15.31 -0.09 9.55
CA ASP A 61 15.75 -0.92 8.40
C ASP A 61 15.45 -2.42 8.49
N SER A 62 15.69 -3.06 9.65
CA SER A 62 15.42 -4.48 9.82
C SER A 62 13.92 -4.78 9.81
N GLY A 63 13.13 -3.99 10.54
CA GLY A 63 11.67 -4.09 10.55
C GLY A 63 11.08 -3.76 9.18
N TYR A 64 11.63 -2.76 8.50
CA TYR A 64 11.14 -2.33 7.20
C TYR A 64 11.42 -3.37 6.13
N TYR A 65 12.60 -4.01 6.18
CA TYR A 65 12.90 -5.18 5.37
C TYR A 65 11.89 -6.31 5.61
N SER A 66 11.59 -6.65 6.87
CA SER A 66 10.58 -7.66 7.20
C SER A 66 9.19 -7.29 6.69
N LEU A 67 8.80 -6.01 6.76
CA LEU A 67 7.54 -5.51 6.23
C LEU A 67 7.45 -5.67 4.71
N LEU A 68 8.52 -5.36 3.98
CA LEU A 68 8.56 -5.54 2.53
C LEU A 68 8.53 -7.01 2.15
N VAL A 69 9.27 -7.88 2.85
CA VAL A 69 9.21 -9.33 2.64
C VAL A 69 7.79 -9.86 2.90
N LEU A 70 7.14 -9.44 3.97
CA LEU A 70 5.74 -9.79 4.25
C LEU A 70 4.82 -9.34 3.11
N THR A 71 5.00 -8.12 2.62
CA THR A 71 4.22 -7.57 1.50
C THR A 71 4.41 -8.40 0.23
N VAL A 72 5.64 -8.81 -0.09
CA VAL A 72 5.95 -9.72 -1.21
C VAL A 72 5.22 -11.06 -1.05
N LEU A 73 5.31 -11.70 0.12
CA LEU A 73 4.68 -13.00 0.37
C LEU A 73 3.15 -12.92 0.26
N LEU A 74 2.53 -11.90 0.86
CA LEU A 74 1.08 -11.69 0.77
C LEU A 74 0.63 -11.38 -0.65
N SER A 75 1.42 -10.59 -1.38
CA SER A 75 1.11 -10.25 -2.78
C SER A 75 1.17 -11.49 -3.67
N ILE A 76 2.19 -12.35 -3.51
CA ILE A 76 2.26 -13.64 -4.22
C ILE A 76 1.04 -14.50 -3.87
N LEU A 77 0.66 -14.57 -2.59
CA LEU A 77 -0.54 -15.29 -2.16
C LEU A 77 -1.79 -14.74 -2.82
N GLY A 78 -1.95 -13.41 -2.91
CA GLY A 78 -3.08 -12.75 -3.56
C GLY A 78 -3.16 -12.89 -5.07
N ILE A 79 -2.04 -13.12 -5.74
CA ILE A 79 -2.00 -13.41 -7.18
C ILE A 79 -2.40 -14.87 -7.43
N LEU A 80 -1.81 -15.80 -6.66
CA LEU A 80 -2.01 -17.24 -6.85
C LEU A 80 -3.37 -17.71 -6.34
N THR A 81 -3.90 -17.05 -5.32
CA THR A 81 -5.19 -17.39 -4.69
C THR A 81 -6.19 -16.27 -4.89
N ASN A 82 -7.49 -16.57 -4.86
CA ASN A 82 -8.53 -15.54 -4.85
C ASN A 82 -8.81 -15.03 -3.42
N ASN A 83 -7.80 -15.06 -2.54
CA ASN A 83 -7.97 -14.77 -1.13
C ASN A 83 -7.95 -13.25 -0.88
N TYR A 84 -9.12 -12.63 -0.84
CA TYR A 84 -9.28 -11.20 -0.54
C TYR A 84 -9.10 -10.84 0.94
N TYR A 85 -8.95 -11.81 1.85
CA TYR A 85 -8.67 -11.52 3.27
C TYR A 85 -7.28 -10.92 3.51
N ILE A 86 -6.40 -10.95 2.51
CA ILE A 86 -5.09 -10.29 2.57
C ILE A 86 -5.17 -8.77 2.42
N LEU A 87 -6.27 -8.24 1.85
CA LEU A 87 -6.39 -6.83 1.48
C LEU A 87 -6.17 -5.86 2.67
N PRO A 88 -6.74 -6.10 3.87
CA PRO A 88 -6.49 -5.22 5.01
C PRO A 88 -5.02 -5.22 5.44
N VAL A 89 -4.34 -6.36 5.34
CA VAL A 89 -2.93 -6.47 5.72
C VAL A 89 -2.05 -5.74 4.71
N LEU A 90 -2.31 -5.93 3.41
CA LEU A 90 -1.63 -5.18 2.35
C LEU A 90 -1.88 -3.68 2.47
N LEU A 91 -3.09 -3.25 2.83
CA LEU A 91 -3.39 -1.84 3.10
C LEU A 91 -2.50 -1.28 4.20
N VAL A 92 -2.39 -1.98 5.33
CA VAL A 92 -1.55 -1.56 6.45
C VAL A 92 -0.07 -1.53 6.07
N THR A 93 0.44 -2.56 5.39
CA THR A 93 1.86 -2.59 5.01
C THR A 93 2.20 -1.53 3.96
N SER A 94 1.36 -1.32 2.95
CA SER A 94 1.55 -0.25 1.96
C SER A 94 1.48 1.14 2.60
N TYR A 95 0.54 1.36 3.54
CA TYR A 95 0.46 2.62 4.26
C TYR A 95 1.70 2.90 5.13
N LEU A 96 2.16 1.90 5.89
CA LEU A 96 3.39 2.00 6.67
C LEU A 96 4.62 2.21 5.78
N SER A 97 4.65 1.59 4.60
CA SER A 97 5.72 1.82 3.63
C SER A 97 5.73 3.27 3.15
N SER A 98 4.56 3.87 2.87
CA SER A 98 4.51 5.30 2.51
C SER A 98 5.07 6.22 3.61
N MET A 99 4.80 5.93 4.89
CA MET A 99 5.38 6.70 6.00
C MET A 99 6.92 6.67 5.99
N ARG A 100 7.51 5.56 5.56
CA ARG A 100 8.97 5.39 5.45
C ARG A 100 9.59 6.32 4.40
N TRP A 101 8.82 6.74 3.41
CA TRP A 101 9.22 7.63 2.32
C TRP A 101 8.62 9.03 2.46
N GLY A 102 8.28 9.45 3.68
CA GLY A 102 7.74 10.79 3.95
C GLY A 102 6.44 11.09 3.20
N GLY A 103 5.69 10.05 2.80
CA GLY A 103 4.55 10.15 1.89
C GLY A 103 4.68 9.17 0.72
N SER A 104 4.29 9.60 -0.47
CA SER A 104 4.45 8.79 -1.69
C SER A 104 5.90 8.80 -2.17
N PHE A 105 6.47 7.62 -2.42
CA PHE A 105 7.72 7.47 -3.14
C PHE A 105 7.56 7.83 -4.62
N ASN A 106 6.49 7.33 -5.27
CA ASN A 106 6.22 7.47 -6.69
C ASN A 106 5.05 8.43 -6.99
N GLY A 107 4.77 9.36 -6.06
CA GLY A 107 3.71 10.35 -6.21
C GLY A 107 2.31 9.73 -6.24
N GLY A 108 1.53 10.09 -7.27
CA GLY A 108 0.13 9.69 -7.42
C GLY A 108 -0.11 8.18 -7.49
N SER A 109 0.86 7.40 -7.99
CA SER A 109 0.72 5.93 -8.11
C SER A 109 0.59 5.26 -6.74
N ASP A 110 1.37 5.69 -5.74
CA ASP A 110 1.34 5.10 -4.40
C ASP A 110 0.02 5.43 -3.69
N TYR A 111 -0.48 6.65 -3.87
CA TYR A 111 -1.79 7.04 -3.35
C TYR A 111 -2.92 6.23 -4.00
N MET A 112 -2.82 5.95 -5.30
CA MET A 112 -3.79 5.09 -5.99
C MET A 112 -3.75 3.64 -5.48
N THR A 113 -2.57 3.09 -5.20
CA THR A 113 -2.45 1.76 -4.57
C THR A 113 -3.15 1.74 -3.21
N ILE A 114 -2.90 2.73 -2.35
CA ILE A 114 -3.56 2.84 -1.05
C ILE A 114 -5.09 3.00 -1.21
N LEU A 115 -5.53 3.82 -2.15
CA LEU A 115 -6.95 4.06 -2.41
C LEU A 115 -7.66 2.78 -2.86
N VAL A 116 -7.08 2.04 -3.82
CA VAL A 116 -7.63 0.77 -4.31
C VAL A 116 -7.67 -0.27 -3.18
N LEU A 117 -6.63 -0.35 -2.36
CA LEU A 117 -6.60 -1.25 -1.19
C LEU A 117 -7.67 -0.87 -0.17
N LEU A 118 -7.86 0.42 0.11
CA LEU A 118 -8.87 0.93 1.03
C LEU A 118 -10.29 0.62 0.53
N THR A 119 -10.59 0.92 -0.74
CA THR A 119 -11.90 0.65 -1.32
C THR A 119 -12.16 -0.86 -1.42
N SER A 120 -11.17 -1.66 -1.80
CA SER A 120 -11.34 -3.11 -1.90
C SER A 120 -11.53 -3.76 -0.53
N THR A 121 -10.79 -3.30 0.48
CA THR A 121 -10.98 -3.71 1.88
C THR A 121 -12.37 -3.31 2.37
N SER A 122 -12.81 -2.10 2.06
CA SER A 122 -14.14 -1.61 2.46
C SER A 122 -15.27 -2.39 1.77
N ALA A 123 -15.14 -2.70 0.48
CA ALA A 123 -16.12 -3.49 -0.26
C ALA A 123 -16.22 -4.93 0.28
N PHE A 124 -15.10 -5.48 0.77
CA PHE A 124 -15.08 -6.76 1.48
C PHE A 124 -15.77 -6.68 2.86
N LEU A 125 -15.46 -5.67 3.67
CA LEU A 125 -16.00 -5.53 5.03
C LEU A 125 -17.46 -5.07 5.08
N LEU A 126 -17.92 -4.35 4.05
CA LEU A 126 -19.25 -3.77 3.95
C LEU A 126 -19.93 -4.16 2.62
N PRO A 127 -20.26 -5.45 2.41
CA PRO A 127 -20.80 -5.93 1.13
C PRO A 127 -22.08 -5.22 0.68
N GLN A 128 -22.91 -4.75 1.62
CA GLN A 128 -24.15 -4.02 1.32
C GLN A 128 -23.92 -2.66 0.64
N TYR A 129 -22.70 -2.11 0.73
CA TYR A 129 -22.33 -0.81 0.14
C TYR A 129 -21.27 -0.95 -0.97
N SER A 130 -20.91 -2.18 -1.34
CA SER A 130 -19.89 -2.49 -2.37
C SER A 130 -20.10 -1.71 -3.67
N HIS A 131 -21.34 -1.63 -4.16
CA HIS A 131 -21.69 -0.91 -5.38
C HIS A 131 -21.26 0.56 -5.34
N TYR A 132 -21.56 1.28 -4.26
CA TYR A 132 -21.19 2.68 -4.09
C TYR A 132 -19.67 2.85 -3.94
N ILE A 133 -19.01 1.91 -3.27
CA ILE A 133 -17.55 1.89 -3.09
C ILE A 133 -16.85 1.73 -4.44
N TRP A 134 -17.35 0.85 -5.31
CA TRP A 134 -16.80 0.67 -6.66
C TRP A 134 -17.05 1.89 -7.56
N ILE A 135 -18.23 2.52 -7.47
CA ILE A 135 -18.50 3.78 -8.17
C ILE A 135 -17.52 4.86 -7.71
N TYR A 136 -17.33 5.02 -6.40
CA TYR A 136 -16.39 5.98 -5.84
C TYR A 136 -14.97 5.75 -6.38
N LEU A 137 -14.49 4.50 -6.37
CA LEU A 137 -13.18 4.16 -6.93
C LEU A 137 -13.09 4.54 -8.42
N GLY A 138 -14.11 4.21 -9.22
CA GLY A 138 -14.16 4.55 -10.63
C GLY A 138 -14.06 6.06 -10.88
N VAL A 139 -14.81 6.86 -10.11
CA VAL A 139 -14.74 8.33 -10.18
C VAL A 139 -13.34 8.83 -9.83
N GLN A 140 -12.74 8.32 -8.75
CA GLN A 140 -11.40 8.73 -8.34
C GLN A 140 -10.36 8.40 -9.40
N VAL A 141 -10.39 7.20 -10.00
CA VAL A 141 -9.48 6.82 -11.08
C VAL A 141 -9.60 7.78 -12.27
N VAL A 142 -10.81 8.11 -12.69
CA VAL A 142 -11.05 9.06 -13.79
C VAL A 142 -10.48 10.44 -13.45
N LEU A 143 -10.78 10.96 -12.26
CA LEU A 143 -10.27 12.26 -11.82
C LEU A 143 -8.75 12.30 -11.69
N SER A 144 -8.13 11.22 -11.21
CA SER A 144 -6.67 11.12 -11.11
C SER A 144 -5.98 11.28 -12.46
N TYR A 145 -6.55 10.72 -13.55
CA TYR A 145 -6.02 10.89 -14.90
C TYR A 145 -6.14 12.32 -15.42
N PHE A 146 -7.21 13.04 -15.08
CA PHE A 146 -7.36 14.44 -15.49
C PHE A 146 -6.41 15.38 -14.74
N ILE A 147 -6.08 15.07 -13.49
CA ILE A 147 -5.17 15.89 -12.67
C ILE A 147 -3.70 15.63 -13.02
N SER A 148 -3.33 14.40 -13.44
CA SER A 148 -1.96 14.05 -13.81
C SER A 148 -1.59 14.40 -15.26
N GLY A 149 -2.57 14.72 -16.10
CA GLY A 149 -2.40 15.01 -17.54
C GLY A 149 -2.18 16.49 -17.90
N VAL A 150 -1.86 17.35 -16.93
CA VAL A 150 -1.57 18.78 -17.11
C VAL A 150 -0.17 19.08 -16.59
#